data_AF-A0A3N5X6Y0-F1
#
_entry.id   AF-A0A3N5X6Y0-F1
#
_cell.length_a   1.000
_cell.length_b   1.000
_cell.length_c   1.000
_cell.angle_alpha   90.00
_cell.angle_beta   90.00
_cell.angle_gamma   90.00
#
_symmetry.space_group_name_H-M   'P 1'
#
loop_
_entity.id
_entity.type
_entity.pdbx_description
1 polymer ?
#
loop_
_entity_poly.entity_id
_entity_poly.type
_entity_poly.pdbx_seq_one_letter_code
_entity_poly.pdbx_strand_id
1 'polypeptide(L)'
;MKFMVHRIHKGHELTRDYTIFGRGGTPHNYNEIGYPASRANCTKCHEGTSYSLPSAGVESTVEPREFYSPIPPNSAACLGCHDSLDAAAHTYLNTANFPGGTVGESCGVCHGPNSEFAVAKVHAR
;
A
#
# COMPACT_ATOMS: atom_id res chain seq x y z
N MET A 1 9.55 1.71 -2.29
CA MET A 1 9.11 1.42 -3.68
C MET A 1 7.65 0.98 -3.76
N LYS A 2 7.21 -0.05 -3.01
CA LYS A 2 5.83 -0.58 -3.02
C LYS A 2 4.71 0.48 -3.07
N PHE A 3 4.73 1.44 -2.15
CA PHE A 3 3.77 2.54 -2.09
C PHE A 3 3.72 3.32 -3.40
N MET A 4 4.87 3.84 -3.86
CA MET A 4 4.98 4.64 -5.09
C MET A 4 4.48 3.87 -6.32
N VAL A 5 4.92 2.63 -6.52
CA VAL A 5 4.52 1.84 -7.70
C VAL A 5 3.02 1.62 -7.71
N HIS A 6 2.43 1.19 -6.59
CA HIS A 6 0.97 1.02 -6.51
C HIS A 6 0.23 2.35 -6.74
N ARG A 7 0.74 3.45 -6.17
CA ARG A 7 0.11 4.78 -6.23
C ARG A 7 0.11 5.37 -7.63
N ILE A 8 1.23 5.29 -8.35
CA ILE A 8 1.33 5.71 -9.76
C ILE A 8 0.32 4.92 -10.60
N HIS A 9 0.26 3.60 -10.42
CA HIS A 9 -0.70 2.79 -11.16
C HIS A 9 -2.14 3.04 -10.70
N LYS A 10 -2.38 3.58 -9.48
CA LYS A 10 -3.66 4.13 -8.99
C LYS A 10 -4.14 5.32 -9.78
N GLY A 11 -3.24 6.26 -10.00
CA GLY A 11 -3.42 7.33 -10.96
C GLY A 11 -4.82 7.96 -10.88
N HIS A 12 -5.57 7.97 -11.97
CA HIS A 12 -6.86 8.68 -12.06
C HIS A 12 -7.98 8.14 -11.17
N GLU A 13 -7.83 6.95 -10.59
CA GLU A 13 -8.80 6.43 -9.64
C GLU A 13 -8.44 6.76 -8.18
N LEU A 14 -7.37 7.50 -7.93
CA LEU A 14 -7.06 8.03 -6.61
C LEU A 14 -8.10 9.06 -6.19
N THR A 15 -8.43 9.06 -4.90
CA THR A 15 -9.28 10.08 -4.27
C THR A 15 -8.48 11.28 -3.80
N ARG A 16 -7.14 11.17 -3.73
CA ARG A 16 -6.21 12.22 -3.29
C ARG A 16 -5.14 12.53 -4.34
N ASP A 17 -4.62 13.74 -4.29
CA ASP A 17 -3.45 14.15 -5.08
C ASP A 17 -2.23 13.25 -4.78
N TYR A 18 -1.52 12.87 -5.83
CA TYR A 18 -0.23 12.20 -5.75
C TYR A 18 0.78 12.84 -6.68
N THR A 19 1.52 13.79 -6.10
CA THR A 19 2.60 14.53 -6.76
C THR A 19 3.94 14.22 -6.10
N ILE A 20 4.91 13.73 -6.89
CA ILE A 20 6.30 13.53 -6.47
C ILE A 20 7.15 14.70 -6.94
N PHE A 21 8.05 15.18 -6.09
CA PHE A 21 8.94 16.30 -6.40
C PHE A 21 10.31 15.74 -6.79
N GLY A 22 10.65 15.88 -8.07
CA GLY A 22 11.91 15.44 -8.64
C GLY A 22 13.05 16.42 -8.41
N ARG A 23 14.10 16.29 -9.22
CA ARG A 23 15.29 17.16 -9.17
C ARG A 23 14.88 18.63 -9.30
N GLY A 24 15.40 19.48 -8.40
CA GLY A 24 15.10 20.91 -8.37
C GLY A 24 13.68 21.26 -7.91
N GLY A 25 12.96 20.32 -7.29
CA GLY A 25 11.58 20.55 -6.84
C GLY A 25 10.55 20.50 -7.97
N THR A 26 10.89 19.91 -9.12
CA THR A 26 9.97 19.77 -10.25
C THR A 26 8.79 18.85 -9.87
N PRO A 27 7.53 19.31 -9.94
CA PRO A 27 6.39 18.48 -9.61
C PRO A 27 6.07 17.49 -10.73
N HIS A 28 5.83 16.24 -10.37
CA HIS A 28 5.32 15.17 -11.24
C HIS A 28 4.02 14.63 -10.64
N ASN A 29 2.90 15.05 -11.22
CA ASN A 29 1.58 14.56 -10.82
C ASN A 29 1.26 13.27 -11.58
N TYR A 30 0.75 12.26 -10.87
CA TYR A 30 0.40 10.97 -11.46
C TYR A 30 -1.11 10.70 -11.49
N ASN A 31 -1.95 11.65 -11.06
CA ASN A 31 -3.40 11.49 -11.02
C ASN A 31 -4.04 11.39 -12.41
N GLU A 32 -3.33 11.66 -13.52
CA GLU A 32 -3.87 11.44 -14.87
C GLU A 32 -3.53 10.06 -15.44
N ILE A 33 -2.70 9.27 -14.73
CA ILE A 33 -2.26 7.96 -15.22
C ILE A 33 -3.43 6.98 -15.24
N GLY A 34 -3.68 6.40 -16.42
CA GLY A 34 -4.58 5.27 -16.63
C GLY A 34 -3.81 3.99 -16.86
N TYR A 35 -3.78 3.09 -15.86
CA TYR A 35 -3.20 1.76 -16.07
C TYR A 35 -4.14 0.91 -16.93
N PRO A 36 -3.67 0.31 -18.05
CA PRO A 36 -4.54 -0.30 -19.05
C PRO A 36 -5.13 -1.66 -18.63
N ALA A 37 -4.66 -2.25 -17.53
CA ALA A 37 -5.15 -3.53 -17.03
C ALA A 37 -5.84 -3.39 -15.66
N SER A 38 -6.57 -4.43 -15.26
CA SER A 38 -7.10 -4.50 -13.89
C SER A 38 -5.95 -4.51 -12.89
N ARG A 39 -5.91 -3.52 -12.00
CA ARG A 39 -4.88 -3.43 -10.96
C ARG A 39 -5.21 -4.26 -9.71
N ALA A 40 -6.38 -4.91 -9.71
CA ALA A 40 -6.67 -6.03 -8.83
C ALA A 40 -6.01 -7.33 -9.33
N ASN A 41 -5.56 -7.38 -10.60
CA ASN A 41 -4.78 -8.52 -11.10
C ASN A 41 -3.31 -8.40 -10.69
N CYS A 42 -3.02 -8.82 -9.46
CA CYS A 42 -1.68 -8.75 -8.86
C CYS A 42 -0.61 -9.44 -9.72
N THR A 43 -0.97 -10.48 -10.47
CA THR A 43 -0.04 -11.29 -11.27
C THR A 43 0.55 -10.55 -12.48
N LYS A 44 0.07 -9.34 -12.78
CA LYS A 44 0.70 -8.47 -13.78
C LYS A 44 2.08 -7.97 -13.35
N CYS A 45 2.35 -7.92 -12.04
CA CYS A 45 3.63 -7.46 -11.49
C CYS A 45 4.22 -8.44 -10.48
N HIS A 46 3.38 -9.13 -9.70
CA HIS A 46 3.80 -10.07 -8.67
C HIS A 46 3.91 -11.49 -9.22
N GLU A 47 5.06 -12.13 -9.00
CA GLU A 47 5.28 -13.53 -9.34
C GLU A 47 4.76 -14.46 -8.23
N GLY A 48 4.13 -15.57 -8.61
CA GLY A 48 3.62 -16.57 -7.67
C GLY A 48 2.70 -15.95 -6.61
N THR A 49 3.04 -16.16 -5.33
CA THR A 49 2.30 -15.66 -4.17
C THR A 49 2.96 -14.43 -3.51
N SER A 50 3.87 -13.74 -4.22
CA SER A 50 4.65 -12.61 -3.66
C SER A 50 3.81 -11.38 -3.24
N TYR A 51 2.51 -11.36 -3.54
CA TYR A 51 1.55 -10.37 -3.06
C TYR A 51 0.90 -10.74 -1.71
N SER A 52 1.23 -11.90 -1.14
CA SER A 52 0.57 -12.42 0.06
C SER A 52 1.10 -11.78 1.34
N LEU A 53 0.27 -11.77 2.38
CA LEU A 53 0.62 -11.27 3.71
C LEU A 53 0.90 -12.41 4.70
N PRO A 54 1.76 -12.17 5.71
CA PRO A 54 2.57 -10.97 5.91
C PRO A 54 3.72 -10.87 4.89
N SER A 55 4.08 -9.64 4.47
CA SER A 55 5.26 -9.44 3.63
C SER A 55 6.54 -9.63 4.44
N ALA A 56 7.56 -10.26 3.83
CA ALA A 56 8.84 -10.47 4.47
C ALA A 56 9.73 -9.23 4.35
N GLY A 57 10.25 -8.73 5.49
CA GLY A 57 11.46 -7.91 5.55
C GLY A 57 11.51 -6.69 4.61
N VAL A 58 10.57 -5.76 4.77
CA VAL A 58 10.58 -4.49 4.01
C VAL A 58 10.72 -3.33 4.99
N GLU A 59 11.43 -2.29 4.57
CA GLU A 59 11.50 -1.04 5.33
C GLU A 59 10.17 -0.28 5.34
N SER A 60 9.98 0.51 6.38
CA SER A 60 8.87 1.46 6.46
C SER A 60 8.99 2.53 5.37
N THR A 61 7.86 3.04 4.90
CA THR A 61 7.81 4.07 3.85
C THR A 61 7.61 5.44 4.47
N VAL A 62 8.55 6.35 4.21
CA VAL A 62 8.45 7.75 4.63
C VAL A 62 7.68 8.52 3.58
N GLU A 63 6.47 8.95 3.91
CA GLU A 63 5.60 9.73 3.02
C GLU A 63 4.90 10.83 3.84
N PRO A 64 5.52 12.02 3.98
CA PRO A 64 5.01 13.07 4.87
C PRO A 64 3.64 13.64 4.47
N ARG A 65 3.17 13.35 3.25
CA ARG A 65 1.87 13.80 2.73
C ARG A 65 0.73 12.81 2.98
N GLU A 66 1.05 11.64 3.54
CA GLU A 66 0.05 10.69 4.02
C GLU A 66 -0.40 11.01 5.44
N PHE A 67 -1.48 10.37 5.88
CA PHE A 67 -2.09 10.63 7.18
C PHE A 67 -1.19 10.25 8.37
N TYR A 68 -0.22 9.36 8.17
CA TYR A 68 0.82 9.05 9.13
C TYR A 68 2.09 8.62 8.40
N SER A 69 3.24 8.88 9.02
CA SER A 69 4.55 8.53 8.48
C SER A 69 5.55 8.40 9.64
N PRO A 70 6.45 7.41 9.64
CA PRO A 70 6.64 6.38 8.62
C PRO A 70 5.51 5.34 8.61
N ILE A 71 5.14 4.88 7.42
CA ILE A 71 4.11 3.86 7.21
C ILE A 71 4.77 2.47 7.24
N PRO A 72 4.34 1.55 8.12
CA PRO A 72 4.87 0.20 8.17
C PRO A 72 4.70 -0.59 6.86
N PRO A 73 5.45 -1.69 6.67
CA PRO A 73 5.54 -2.39 5.39
C PRO A 73 4.22 -2.84 4.76
N ASN A 74 3.39 -3.59 5.48
CA ASN A 74 2.16 -4.14 4.92
C ASN A 74 1.16 -3.00 4.67
N SER A 75 1.05 -2.07 5.60
CA SER A 75 0.26 -0.85 5.50
C SER A 75 0.60 -0.05 4.24
N ALA A 76 1.89 0.20 3.99
CA ALA A 76 2.34 0.96 2.84
C ALA A 76 2.09 0.24 1.50
N ALA A 77 2.02 -1.09 1.48
CA ALA A 77 1.64 -1.82 0.27
C ALA A 77 0.15 -1.59 -0.06
N CYS A 78 -0.73 -1.66 0.94
CA CYS A 78 -2.17 -1.49 0.79
C CYS A 78 -2.56 -0.03 0.50
N LEU A 79 -2.02 0.91 1.28
CA LEU A 79 -2.27 2.36 1.12
C LEU A 79 -1.72 2.92 -0.18
N GLY A 80 -0.83 2.19 -0.86
CA GLY A 80 -0.41 2.52 -2.22
C GLY A 80 -1.58 2.57 -3.21
N CYS A 81 -2.67 1.82 -3.00
CA CYS A 81 -3.89 1.91 -3.82
C CYS A 81 -5.10 2.42 -3.03
N HIS A 82 -5.20 2.09 -1.74
CA HIS A 82 -6.30 2.46 -0.87
C HIS A 82 -5.99 3.76 -0.14
N ASP A 83 -6.41 4.89 -0.71
CA ASP A 83 -5.97 6.22 -0.28
C ASP A 83 -6.97 7.00 0.59
N SER A 84 -8.11 6.39 0.92
CA SER A 84 -9.09 7.01 1.81
C SER A 84 -8.55 7.19 3.25
N LEU A 85 -9.10 8.17 3.97
CA LEU A 85 -8.85 8.36 5.40
C LEU A 85 -9.19 7.09 6.21
N ASP A 86 -10.32 6.44 5.92
CA ASP A 86 -10.74 5.24 6.64
C ASP A 86 -9.75 4.08 6.46
N ALA A 87 -9.21 3.90 5.25
CA ALA A 87 -8.17 2.91 5.01
C ALA A 87 -6.91 3.20 5.82
N ALA A 88 -6.47 4.46 5.88
CA ALA A 88 -5.31 4.87 6.68
C ALA A 88 -5.55 4.68 8.19
N ALA A 89 -6.74 5.01 8.69
CA ALA A 89 -7.11 4.76 10.08
C ALA A 89 -7.13 3.25 10.39
N HIS A 90 -7.69 2.44 9.48
CA HIS A 90 -7.73 0.98 9.62
C HIS A 90 -6.33 0.38 9.73
N THR A 91 -5.39 0.77 8.85
CA THR A 91 -4.01 0.24 8.90
C THR A 91 -3.25 0.75 10.13
N TYR A 92 -3.47 2.00 10.53
CA TYR A 92 -2.86 2.57 11.73
C TYR A 92 -3.30 1.81 13.00
N LEU A 93 -4.60 1.55 13.15
CA LEU A 93 -5.14 0.80 14.30
C LEU A 93 -4.69 -0.66 14.35
N ASN A 94 -4.30 -1.23 13.21
CA ASN A 94 -3.77 -2.60 13.09
C ASN A 94 -2.23 -2.65 13.17
N THR A 95 -1.62 -1.61 13.74
CA THR A 95 -0.19 -1.54 14.03
C THR A 95 0.01 -1.50 15.54
N ALA A 96 1.02 -2.20 16.05
CA ALA A 96 1.40 -2.19 17.47
C ALA A 96 2.89 -1.92 17.64
N ASN A 97 3.23 -1.06 18.60
CA ASN A 97 4.61 -0.81 19.02
C ASN A 97 4.88 -1.63 20.28
N PHE A 98 5.76 -2.62 20.17
CA PHE A 98 6.15 -3.48 21.29
C PHE A 98 7.45 -2.97 21.95
N PRO A 99 7.70 -3.34 23.22
CA PRO A 99 8.98 -3.08 23.88
C PRO A 99 10.18 -3.53 23.04
N GLY A 100 11.27 -2.78 23.07
CA GLY A 100 12.47 -3.05 22.26
C GLY A 100 12.40 -2.53 20.82
N GLY A 101 11.41 -1.70 20.48
CA GLY A 101 11.31 -1.04 19.18
C GLY A 101 10.74 -1.93 18.07
N THR A 102 10.16 -3.08 18.42
CA THR A 102 9.52 -3.96 17.45
C THR A 102 8.18 -3.37 17.04
N VAL A 103 8.02 -3.08 15.75
CA VAL A 103 6.73 -2.66 15.17
C VAL A 103 6.07 -3.88 14.54
N GLY A 104 4.88 -4.23 15.02
CA GLY A 104 4.08 -5.34 14.50
C GLY A 104 2.86 -4.85 13.73
N GLU A 105 2.47 -5.60 12.70
CA GLU A 105 1.24 -5.38 11.94
C GLU A 105 0.36 -6.63 12.00
N SER A 106 -0.92 -6.47 12.34
CA SER A 106 -1.89 -7.58 12.45
C SER A 106 -2.58 -7.90 11.11
N CYS A 107 -2.15 -7.32 10.00
CA CYS A 107 -2.83 -7.45 8.70
C CYS A 107 -3.03 -8.91 8.26
N GLY A 108 -2.04 -9.78 8.52
CA GLY A 108 -2.09 -11.19 8.17
C GLY A 108 -3.22 -11.99 8.84
N VAL A 109 -3.79 -11.48 9.95
CA VAL A 109 -4.93 -12.11 10.63
C VAL A 109 -6.16 -12.12 9.71
N CYS A 110 -6.45 -11.00 9.05
CA CYS A 110 -7.64 -10.84 8.21
C CYS A 110 -7.33 -10.99 6.71
N HIS A 111 -6.14 -10.56 6.28
CA HIS A 111 -5.75 -10.51 4.87
C HIS A 111 -4.72 -11.56 4.46
N GLY A 112 -4.32 -12.46 5.38
CA GLY A 112 -3.48 -13.62 5.07
C GLY A 112 -4.16 -14.60 4.10
N PRO A 113 -3.40 -15.50 3.45
CA PRO A 113 -3.90 -16.34 2.35
C PRO A 113 -5.10 -17.24 2.73
N ASN A 114 -5.19 -17.66 3.99
CA ASN A 114 -6.26 -18.54 4.49
C ASN A 114 -7.37 -17.77 5.23
N SER A 115 -7.23 -16.46 5.40
CA SER A 115 -8.17 -15.63 6.15
C SER A 115 -9.46 -15.37 5.36
N GLU A 116 -10.49 -14.89 6.05
CA GLU A 116 -11.78 -14.54 5.44
C GLU A 116 -11.61 -13.46 4.36
N PHE A 117 -10.85 -12.41 4.66
CA PHE A 117 -10.59 -11.28 3.76
C PHE A 117 -9.22 -11.36 3.07
N ALA A 118 -8.77 -12.59 2.77
CA ALA A 118 -7.51 -12.84 2.08
C ALA A 118 -7.37 -11.97 0.82
N VAL A 119 -6.18 -11.39 0.59
CA VAL A 119 -5.92 -10.50 -0.57
C VAL A 119 -6.37 -11.15 -1.89
N ALA A 120 -6.06 -12.44 -2.07
CA ALA A 120 -6.43 -13.20 -3.26
C ALA A 120 -7.95 -13.37 -3.45
N LYS A 121 -8.73 -13.40 -2.36
CA LYS A 121 -10.19 -13.55 -2.41
C LYS A 121 -10.86 -12.22 -2.73
N VAL A 122 -10.47 -11.15 -2.03
CA VAL A 122 -11.14 -9.84 -2.13
C VAL A 122 -10.75 -9.07 -3.41
N HIS A 123 -9.68 -9.47 -4.08
CA HIS A 123 -9.26 -8.92 -5.38
C HIS A 123 -9.49 -9.87 -6.56
N ALA A 124 -10.08 -11.04 -6.34
CA ALA A 124 -10.43 -11.95 -7.43
C ALA A 124 -11.41 -11.24 -8.39
N ARG A 125 -11.06 -11.20 -9.68
CA ARG A 125 -11.89 -10.69 -10.76
C ARG A 125 -11.87 -11.66 -11.92
#